data_AF-A0A354C4F3-F1
#
_entry.id   AF-A0A354C4F3-F1
#
_cell.length_a   1.000
_cell.length_b   1.000
_cell.length_c   1.000
_cell.angle_alpha   90.00
_cell.angle_beta   90.00
_cell.angle_gamma   90.00
#
_symmetry.space_group_name_H-M   'P 1'
#
loop_
_entity.id
_entity.type
_entity.pdbx_description
1 polymer ?
#
loop_
_entity_poly.entity_id
_entity_poly.type
_entity_poly.pdbx_seq_one_letter_code
_entity_poly.pdbx_strand_id
1 'polypeptide(L)'
;MKPKPFRPEPAERDDCYIRDQETGLVWHRCQMRTLYADTDRSSVVYHANYLRYFEFGRTTLMRHAAYPYREIEESGYLYPIIELGICFHGPLYYDDPMFIYTRPAELER
;
A
#
# COMPACT_ATOMS: atom_id res chain seq x y z
N MET A 1 -14.09 -14.32 -8.73
CA MET A 1 -12.93 -14.76 -9.53
C MET A 1 -11.72 -14.78 -8.61
N LYS A 2 -10.86 -15.81 -8.63
CA LYS A 2 -9.60 -15.76 -7.85
C LYS A 2 -8.71 -14.67 -8.44
N PRO A 3 -8.05 -13.83 -7.63
CA PRO A 3 -7.10 -12.85 -8.16
C PRO A 3 -6.00 -13.59 -8.91
N LYS A 4 -5.46 -12.97 -9.97
CA LYS A 4 -4.23 -13.46 -10.60
C LYS A 4 -3.12 -13.49 -9.54
N PRO A 5 -2.21 -14.48 -9.57
CA PRO A 5 -1.11 -14.51 -8.63
C PRO A 5 -0.25 -13.25 -8.79
N PHE A 6 0.19 -12.68 -7.68
CA PHE A 6 1.13 -11.55 -7.66
C PHE A 6 2.51 -12.10 -7.33
N ARG A 7 3.50 -11.87 -8.20
CA ARG A 7 4.86 -12.44 -8.07
C ARG A 7 5.90 -11.32 -8.03
N PRO A 8 6.18 -10.75 -6.85
CA PRO A 8 7.11 -9.62 -6.73
C PRO A 8 8.57 -10.08 -6.77
N GLU A 9 9.38 -9.43 -7.60
CA GLU A 9 10.84 -9.53 -7.62
C GLU A 9 11.49 -8.16 -7.42
N PRO A 10 12.66 -8.06 -6.78
CA PRO A 10 13.37 -6.79 -6.65
C PRO A 10 13.58 -6.11 -8.01
N ALA A 11 13.15 -4.85 -8.14
CA ALA A 11 13.44 -4.03 -9.30
C ALA A 11 14.72 -3.22 -9.01
N GLU A 12 15.84 -3.62 -9.61
CA GLU A 12 17.13 -2.91 -9.49
C GLU A 12 17.78 -2.97 -8.10
N ARG A 13 18.76 -2.09 -7.81
CA ARG A 13 19.52 -2.04 -6.54
C ARG A 13 18.75 -1.40 -5.37
N ASP A 14 17.52 -0.94 -5.59
CA ASP A 14 16.71 -0.27 -4.58
C ASP A 14 15.60 -1.20 -4.08
N ASP A 15 15.74 -1.64 -2.83
CA ASP A 15 14.82 -2.59 -2.19
C ASP A 15 13.40 -2.04 -2.00
N CYS A 16 13.17 -0.74 -2.23
CA CYS A 16 11.84 -0.15 -2.11
C CYS A 16 10.96 -0.28 -3.36
N TYR A 17 11.52 -0.75 -4.49
CA TYR A 17 10.75 -1.04 -5.71
C TYR A 17 10.86 -2.50 -6.11
N ILE A 18 9.73 -3.07 -6.52
CA ILE A 18 9.64 -4.43 -7.04
C ILE A 18 8.98 -4.42 -8.41
N ARG A 19 9.22 -5.46 -9.20
CA ARG A 19 8.53 -5.75 -10.45
C ARG A 19 7.66 -6.99 -10.26
N ASP A 20 6.40 -6.89 -10.65
CA ASP A 20 5.53 -8.07 -10.74
C ASP A 20 5.84 -8.84 -12.03
N GLN A 21 6.22 -10.11 -11.93
CA GLN A 21 6.57 -10.93 -13.11
C GLN A 21 5.39 -11.15 -14.05
N GLU A 22 4.17 -11.17 -13.54
CA GLU A 22 2.98 -11.50 -14.33
C GLU A 22 2.51 -10.32 -15.17
N THR A 23 2.61 -9.09 -14.64
CA THR A 23 2.16 -7.87 -15.34
C THR A 23 3.31 -7.02 -15.88
N GLY A 24 4.55 -7.24 -15.43
CA GLY A 24 5.71 -6.41 -15.73
C GLY A 24 5.70 -5.03 -15.04
N LEU A 25 4.66 -4.72 -14.27
CA LEU A 25 4.47 -3.43 -13.61
C LEU A 25 5.41 -3.28 -12.42
N VAL A 26 5.86 -2.04 -12.18
CA VAL A 26 6.68 -1.68 -11.02
C VAL A 26 5.77 -1.20 -9.89
N TRP A 27 6.08 -1.66 -8.68
CA TRP A 27 5.38 -1.32 -7.45
C TRP A 27 6.37 -0.81 -6.43
N HIS A 28 5.99 0.21 -5.68
CA HIS A 28 6.66 0.56 -4.43
C HIS A 28 6.28 -0.45 -3.35
N ARG A 29 7.23 -0.78 -2.48
CA ARG A 29 7.09 -1.73 -1.37
C ARG A 29 7.45 -1.04 -0.07
N CYS A 30 6.56 -1.17 0.91
CA CYS A 30 6.87 -0.89 2.30
C CYS A 30 6.47 -2.06 3.20
N GLN A 31 7.11 -2.15 4.37
CA GLN A 31 6.91 -3.23 5.32
C GLN A 31 6.30 -2.70 6.61
N MET A 32 5.35 -3.44 7.14
CA MET A 32 4.77 -3.21 8.45
C MET A 32 4.57 -4.55 9.17
N ARG A 33 4.19 -4.46 10.43
CA ARG A 33 3.76 -5.59 11.25
C ARG A 33 2.45 -5.20 11.90
N THR A 34 1.48 -6.09 11.86
CA THR A 34 0.18 -5.82 12.47
C THR A 34 0.34 -5.67 13.99
N LEU A 35 -0.35 -4.70 14.54
CA LEU A 35 -0.39 -4.47 15.98
C LEU A 35 -1.60 -5.18 16.56
N TYR A 36 -1.54 -5.49 17.86
CA TYR A 36 -2.71 -6.01 18.57
C TYR A 36 -3.91 -5.05 18.46
N ALA A 37 -3.62 -3.75 18.49
CA ALA A 37 -4.60 -2.68 18.30
C ALA A 37 -5.27 -2.68 16.92
N ASP A 38 -4.71 -3.37 15.94
CA ASP A 38 -5.31 -3.47 14.61
C ASP A 38 -6.37 -4.59 14.53
N THR A 39 -6.43 -5.48 15.53
CA THR A 39 -7.32 -6.64 15.56
C THR A 39 -8.65 -6.36 16.27
N ASP A 40 -9.69 -7.12 15.93
CA ASP A 40 -10.99 -7.06 16.59
C ASP A 40 -11.40 -8.40 17.25
N ARG A 41 -12.66 -8.50 17.70
CA ARG A 41 -13.20 -9.69 18.37
C ARG A 41 -13.18 -10.96 17.52
N SER A 42 -12.98 -10.85 16.20
CA SER A 42 -12.81 -11.98 15.29
C SER A 42 -11.38 -12.54 15.26
N SER A 43 -10.46 -11.95 16.04
CA SER A 43 -9.04 -12.35 16.13
C SER A 43 -8.23 -12.11 14.85
N VAL A 44 -8.75 -11.29 13.94
CA VAL A 44 -8.06 -10.82 12.74
C VAL A 44 -8.09 -9.30 12.69
N VAL A 45 -7.31 -8.71 11.79
CA VAL A 45 -7.32 -7.25 11.56
C VAL A 45 -8.71 -6.77 11.19
N TYR A 46 -9.20 -5.75 11.89
CA TYR A 46 -10.46 -5.08 11.58
C TYR A 46 -10.39 -4.46 10.18
N HIS A 47 -11.41 -4.72 9.34
CA HIS A 47 -11.40 -4.34 7.93
C HIS A 47 -11.10 -2.85 7.67
N ALA A 48 -11.54 -1.94 8.55
CA ALA A 48 -11.28 -0.50 8.38
C ALA A 48 -9.81 -0.12 8.58
N ASN A 49 -9.04 -0.91 9.34
CA ASN A 49 -7.62 -0.65 9.58
C ASN A 49 -6.77 -0.81 8.30
N TYR A 50 -7.25 -1.56 7.31
CA TYR A 50 -6.58 -1.67 6.01
C TYR A 50 -6.45 -0.32 5.30
N LEU A 51 -7.38 0.63 5.51
CA LEU A 51 -7.26 1.99 4.96
C LEU A 51 -6.02 2.71 5.51
N ARG A 52 -5.66 2.49 6.78
CA ARG A 52 -4.45 3.06 7.39
C ARG A 52 -3.18 2.48 6.77
N TYR A 53 -3.20 1.19 6.43
CA TYR A 53 -2.08 0.53 5.76
C TYR A 53 -1.90 1.05 4.33
N PHE A 54 -2.99 1.19 3.58
CA PHE A 54 -2.95 1.76 2.24
C PHE A 54 -2.52 3.23 2.23
N GLU A 55 -2.92 4.00 3.24
CA GLU A 55 -2.45 5.37 3.45
C GLU A 55 -0.93 5.43 3.69
N PHE A 56 -0.40 4.51 4.52
CA PHE A 56 1.03 4.39 4.74
C PHE A 56 1.79 4.04 3.44
N GLY A 57 1.27 3.10 2.65
CA GLY A 57 1.83 2.77 1.34
C GLY A 57 1.84 3.96 0.38
N ARG A 58 0.70 4.66 0.26
CA ARG A 58 0.54 5.85 -0.60
C ARG A 58 1.50 6.97 -0.22
N THR A 59 1.55 7.34 1.06
CA THR A 59 2.40 8.44 1.54
C THR A 59 3.90 8.09 1.48
N THR A 60 4.27 6.82 1.66
CA THR A 60 5.65 6.36 1.51
C THR A 60 6.10 6.37 0.05
N LEU A 61 5.25 5.88 -0.88
CA LEU A 61 5.48 6.00 -2.32
C LEU A 61 5.70 7.47 -2.71
N MET A 62 4.80 8.35 -2.28
CA MET A 62 4.89 9.79 -2.55
C MET A 62 6.21 10.39 -2.06
N ARG A 63 6.64 10.06 -0.83
CA ARG A 63 7.93 10.51 -0.28
C ARG A 63 9.11 10.01 -1.12
N HIS A 64 9.12 8.74 -1.52
CA HIS A 64 10.20 8.16 -2.33
C HIS A 64 10.23 8.72 -3.75
N ALA A 65 9.07 9.11 -4.27
CA ALA A 65 8.93 9.80 -5.55
C ALA A 65 9.30 11.30 -5.49
N ALA A 66 9.86 11.79 -4.38
CA ALA A 66 10.20 13.19 -4.14
C ALA A 66 9.00 14.16 -4.12
N TYR A 67 7.82 13.67 -3.74
CA TYR A 67 6.60 14.48 -3.53
C TYR A 67 5.94 14.17 -2.18
N PRO A 68 6.59 14.44 -1.03
CA PRO A 68 6.00 14.13 0.26
C PRO A 68 4.72 14.94 0.48
N TYR A 69 3.69 14.29 1.03
CA TYR A 69 2.35 14.88 1.20
C TYR A 69 2.35 16.24 1.92
N ARG A 70 3.21 16.40 2.93
CA ARG A 70 3.37 17.66 3.67
C ARG A 70 3.77 18.84 2.78
N GLU A 71 4.72 18.65 1.87
CA GLU A 71 5.19 19.74 1.00
C GLU A 71 4.11 20.16 0.01
N ILE A 72 3.27 19.22 -0.42
CA ILE A 72 2.10 19.49 -1.26
C ILE A 72 1.11 20.36 -0.49
N GLU A 73 0.79 20.02 0.76
CA GLU A 73 -0.11 20.83 1.60
C GLU A 73 0.45 22.24 1.83
N GLU A 74 1.75 22.34 2.13
CA GLU A 74 2.43 23.62 2.31
C GLU A 74 2.44 24.47 1.03
N SER A 75 2.37 23.85 -0.15
CA SER A 75 2.22 24.54 -1.44
C SER A 75 0.78 25.00 -1.75
N GLY A 76 -0.17 24.75 -0.85
CA GLY A 76 -1.56 25.24 -0.96
C GLY A 76 -2.53 24.27 -1.62
N TYR A 77 -2.14 23.01 -1.85
CA TYR A 77 -2.99 21.98 -2.43
C TYR A 77 -3.47 20.96 -1.39
N LEU A 78 -4.60 20.32 -1.65
CA LEU A 78 -5.13 19.20 -0.87
C LEU A 78 -5.39 18.02 -1.80
N TYR A 79 -5.13 16.80 -1.32
CA TYR A 79 -5.46 15.57 -2.04
C TYR A 79 -6.60 14.83 -1.34
N PRO A 80 -7.86 15.16 -1.65
CA PRO A 80 -9.01 14.45 -1.11
C PRO A 80 -9.13 13.06 -1.75
N ILE A 81 -9.48 12.06 -0.93
CA ILE A 81 -9.91 10.75 -1.42
C ILE A 81 -11.39 10.83 -1.74
N ILE A 82 -11.74 10.68 -3.01
CA ILE A 82 -13.13 10.77 -3.51
C ILE A 82 -13.79 9.42 -3.76
N GLU A 83 -12.99 8.37 -3.93
CA GLU A 83 -13.46 7.00 -4.18
C GLU A 83 -12.50 5.98 -3.55
N LEU A 84 -13.06 4.90 -2.99
CA LEU A 84 -12.33 3.80 -2.39
C LEU A 84 -13.01 2.48 -2.76
N GLY A 85 -12.20 1.49 -3.17
CA GLY A 85 -12.64 0.12 -3.38
C GLY A 85 -11.64 -0.85 -2.76
N ILE A 86 -12.13 -1.86 -2.02
CA ILE A 86 -11.28 -2.86 -1.37
C ILE A 86 -11.87 -4.25 -1.57
N CYS A 87 -11.03 -5.17 -2.02
CA CYS A 87 -11.34 -6.60 -2.11
C CYS A 87 -10.49 -7.36 -1.08
N PHE A 88 -11.15 -8.06 -0.14
CA PHE A 88 -10.47 -8.85 0.88
C PHE A 88 -10.33 -10.31 0.41
N HIS A 89 -9.10 -10.79 0.29
CA HIS A 89 -8.79 -12.15 -0.17
C HIS A 89 -8.42 -13.12 0.96
N GLY A 90 -7.91 -12.59 2.07
CA GLY A 90 -7.54 -13.35 3.26
C GLY A 90 -7.29 -12.42 4.43
N PRO A 91 -7.44 -12.90 5.68
CA PRO A 91 -7.20 -12.11 6.87
C PRO A 91 -5.71 -11.93 7.14
N LEU A 92 -5.38 -10.87 7.89
CA LEU A 92 -4.13 -10.75 8.64
C LEU A 92 -4.44 -11.00 10.12
N TYR A 93 -3.50 -11.62 10.83
CA TYR A 93 -3.55 -11.91 12.25
C TYR A 93 -2.64 -10.96 13.03
N TYR A 94 -2.73 -11.01 14.36
CA TYR A 94 -1.79 -10.30 15.23
C TYR A 94 -0.36 -10.76 14.97
N ASP A 95 0.57 -9.79 14.94
CA ASP A 95 2.02 -9.98 14.76
C ASP A 95 2.47 -10.47 13.37
N ASP A 96 1.55 -10.54 12.41
CA ASP A 96 1.87 -10.86 11.02
C ASP A 96 2.78 -9.79 10.42
N PRO A 97 3.95 -10.16 9.85
CA PRO A 97 4.69 -9.28 8.96
C PRO A 97 3.92 -9.13 7.65
N MET A 98 3.80 -7.90 7.16
CA MET A 98 3.13 -7.62 5.89
C MET A 98 3.97 -6.69 5.02
N PHE A 99 3.85 -6.89 3.71
CA PHE A 99 4.26 -5.92 2.72
C PHE A 99 3.03 -5.24 2.14
N ILE A 100 3.12 -3.92 1.98
CA ILE A 100 2.13 -3.10 1.28
C ILE A 100 2.77 -2.70 -0.04
N TYR A 101 2.15 -3.12 -1.14
CA TYR A 101 2.58 -2.79 -2.50
C TYR A 101 1.70 -1.68 -3.05
N THR A 102 2.31 -0.62 -3.57
CA THR A 102 1.58 0.58 -4.02
C THR A 102 2.11 1.07 -5.36
N ARG A 103 1.19 1.44 -6.26
CA ARG A 103 1.51 2.12 -7.52
C ARG A 103 0.39 3.09 -7.88
N PRO A 104 0.66 4.15 -8.63
CA PRO A 104 -0.38 4.87 -9.35
C PRO A 104 -1.03 3.92 -10.36
N ALA A 105 -2.36 3.88 -10.38
CA ALA A 105 -3.10 3.11 -11.39
C ALA A 105 -2.92 3.74 -12.77
N GLU A 106 -3.10 5.06 -12.83
CA GLU A 106 -3.00 5.90 -14.00
C GLU A 106 -2.33 7.23 -13.61
N LEU A 107 -1.68 7.88 -14.58
CA LEU A 107 -1.15 9.23 -14.44
C LEU A 107 -2.03 10.12 -15.31
N GLU A 108 -3.00 10.79 -14.70
CA GLU A 108 -3.76 11.84 -15.38
C GLU A 108 -2.85 13.07 -15.54
N ARG A 109 -2.82 13.62 -16.76
CA ARG A 109 -2.10 14.85 -17.11
C ARG A 109 -3.05 16.04 -17.13
#